data_AF-A0A0F8ZBY4-F1
#
_entry.id   AF-A0A0F8ZBY4-F1
#
_cell.length_a   1.000
_cell.length_b   1.000
_cell.length_c   1.000
_cell.angle_alpha   90.00
_cell.angle_beta   90.00
_cell.angle_gamma   90.00
#
_symmetry.space_group_name_H-M   'P 1'
#
loop_
_entity.id
_entity.type
_entity.pdbx_description
1 polymer ?
#
loop_
_entity_poly.entity_id
_entity_poly.type
_entity_poly.pdbx_seq_one_letter_code
_entity_poly.pdbx_strand_id
1 'polypeptide(L)'
;MLYLIGENLDKDRAHYQAETGKLVQLMRGIYVDADAEIDAIVLRNAVRIAHYLYPKAYLSAASATLLAPTRDGRLFISGKRNQRTRIRSLEIIQNVAPDQPAVATAIVDDGAGEFKVAVSSMRQRFLEAFRQRSEHASAIDEGMRTEIAARLIEEYGSPSAAADAVWALARENKWYREGEHTER
;
A
#
# COMPACT_ATOMS: atom_id res chain seq x y z
N MET A 1 -3.00 19.98 -8.84
CA MET A 1 -1.87 19.03 -9.04
C MET A 1 -1.19 18.74 -7.70
N LEU A 2 -0.62 17.55 -7.53
CA LEU A 2 0.23 17.20 -6.39
C LEU A 2 1.68 17.58 -6.69
N TYR A 3 2.37 18.16 -5.71
CA TYR A 3 3.79 18.47 -5.78
C TYR A 3 4.56 17.83 -4.63
N LEU A 4 5.69 17.22 -4.98
CA LEU A 4 6.60 16.53 -4.08
C LEU A 4 8.00 17.15 -4.23
N ILE A 5 8.56 17.64 -3.12
CA ILE A 5 9.89 18.25 -3.13
C ILE A 5 10.92 17.19 -3.52
N GLY A 6 11.73 17.50 -4.53
CA GLY A 6 12.78 16.61 -5.05
C GLY A 6 12.31 15.67 -6.17
N GLU A 7 11.02 15.64 -6.48
CA GLU A 7 10.46 14.89 -7.60
C GLU A 7 10.03 15.84 -8.74
N ASN A 8 9.04 16.70 -8.47
CA ASN A 8 8.45 17.59 -9.48
C ASN A 8 8.39 19.06 -9.02
N LEU A 9 8.97 19.37 -7.86
CA LEU A 9 9.06 20.72 -7.32
C LEU A 9 10.37 20.88 -6.53
N ASP A 10 11.06 21.99 -6.71
CA ASP A 10 12.23 22.35 -5.90
C ASP A 10 11.79 23.08 -4.62
N LYS A 11 12.66 23.06 -3.59
CA LYS A 11 12.32 23.58 -2.25
C LYS A 11 12.09 25.09 -2.25
N ASP A 12 12.88 25.85 -3.00
CA ASP A 12 12.83 27.31 -2.99
C ASP A 12 11.56 27.80 -3.68
N ARG A 13 11.22 27.19 -4.82
CA ARG A 13 9.96 27.41 -5.52
C ARG A 13 8.76 26.97 -4.69
N ALA A 14 8.85 25.84 -3.97
CA ALA A 14 7.78 25.41 -3.07
C ALA A 14 7.51 26.44 -1.97
N HIS A 15 8.57 26.96 -1.36
CA HIS A 15 8.46 27.97 -0.31
C HIS A 15 7.81 29.25 -0.83
N TYR A 16 8.33 29.80 -1.93
CA TYR A 16 7.78 31.02 -2.54
C TYR A 16 6.32 30.85 -2.99
N GLN A 17 5.98 29.72 -3.62
CA GLN A 17 4.62 29.48 -4.09
C GLN A 17 3.63 29.24 -2.95
N ALA A 18 4.07 28.68 -1.83
CA ALA A 18 3.25 28.57 -0.63
C ALA A 18 3.05 29.95 0.04
N GLU A 19 4.10 30.78 0.15
CA GLU A 19 3.99 32.13 0.72
C GLU A 19 3.08 33.05 -0.11
N THR A 20 3.09 32.89 -1.42
CA THR A 20 2.22 33.64 -2.34
C THR A 20 0.81 33.04 -2.48
N GLY A 21 0.48 32.00 -1.69
CA GLY A 21 -0.84 31.40 -1.65
C GLY A 21 -1.20 30.53 -2.86
N LYS A 22 -0.25 30.24 -3.76
CA LYS A 22 -0.47 29.37 -4.94
C LYS A 22 -0.51 27.90 -4.58
N LEU A 23 0.26 27.51 -3.56
CA LEU A 23 0.30 26.14 -3.07
C LEU A 23 -0.16 26.08 -1.61
N VAL A 24 -0.91 25.02 -1.30
CA VAL A 24 -1.24 24.63 0.07
C VAL A 24 -0.28 23.52 0.48
N GLN A 25 0.42 23.73 1.60
CA GLN A 25 1.27 22.70 2.18
C GLN A 25 0.40 21.66 2.92
N LEU A 26 0.52 20.40 2.53
CA LEU A 26 -0.15 19.28 3.20
C LEU A 26 0.74 18.66 4.28
N MET A 27 2.04 18.55 3.99
CA MET A 27 3.07 18.09 4.91
C MET A 27 4.42 18.63 4.45
N ARG A 28 5.47 18.46 5.26
CA ARG A 28 6.85 18.72 4.81
C ARG A 28 7.14 17.95 3.53
N GLY A 29 7.46 18.68 2.46
CA GLY A 29 7.76 18.09 1.15
C GLY A 29 6.56 17.78 0.27
N ILE A 30 5.32 17.99 0.73
CA ILE A 30 4.09 17.65 -0.01
C ILE A 30 3.17 18.85 -0.09
N TYR A 31 2.85 19.26 -1.31
CA TYR A 31 2.05 20.44 -1.62
C TYR A 31 0.98 20.12 -2.67
N VAL A 32 -0.04 20.95 -2.73
CA VAL A 32 -1.12 20.88 -3.73
C VAL A 32 -1.45 22.30 -4.21
N ASP A 33 -1.94 22.44 -5.44
CA ASP A 33 -2.49 23.72 -5.90
C ASP A 33 -3.62 24.19 -4.97
N ALA A 34 -3.61 25.48 -4.63
CA ALA A 34 -4.56 26.06 -3.67
C ALA A 34 -6.02 26.03 -4.15
N ASP A 35 -6.25 26.18 -5.45
CA ASP A 35 -7.60 26.26 -6.04
C ASP A 35 -8.17 24.90 -6.47
N ALA A 36 -7.47 23.80 -6.16
CA ALA A 36 -7.87 22.48 -6.61
C ALA A 36 -8.76 21.73 -5.59
N GLU A 37 -9.43 20.68 -6.04
CA GLU A 37 -10.10 19.73 -5.15
C GLU A 37 -9.05 18.87 -4.43
N ILE A 38 -8.56 19.37 -3.29
CA ILE A 38 -7.40 18.82 -2.56
C ILE A 38 -7.61 17.36 -2.19
N ASP A 39 -8.77 17.02 -1.64
CA ASP A 39 -9.03 15.67 -1.12
C ASP A 39 -9.08 14.63 -2.26
N ALA A 40 -9.59 15.01 -3.43
CA ALA A 40 -9.58 14.17 -4.63
C ALA A 40 -8.16 13.98 -5.18
N ILE A 41 -7.33 15.02 -5.18
CA ILE A 41 -5.92 14.92 -5.59
C ILE A 41 -5.16 14.00 -4.64
N VAL A 42 -5.34 14.17 -3.33
CA VAL A 42 -4.67 13.36 -2.31
C VAL A 42 -5.02 11.89 -2.46
N LEU A 43 -6.31 11.54 -2.63
CA LEU A 43 -6.72 10.14 -2.81
C LEU A 43 -6.22 9.56 -4.13
N ARG A 44 -6.31 10.32 -5.24
CA ARG A 44 -5.80 9.87 -6.55
C ARG A 44 -4.31 9.56 -6.52
N ASN A 45 -3.52 10.35 -5.79
CA ASN A 45 -2.07 10.22 -5.72
C ASN A 45 -1.59 9.51 -4.44
N ALA A 46 -2.48 8.81 -3.72
CA ALA A 46 -2.19 8.26 -2.40
C ALA A 46 -1.00 7.29 -2.40
N VAL A 47 -0.90 6.43 -3.42
CA VAL A 47 0.24 5.51 -3.56
C VAL A 47 1.54 6.28 -3.78
N ARG A 48 1.54 7.32 -4.61
CA ARG A 48 2.72 8.17 -4.85
C ARG A 48 3.15 8.89 -3.58
N ILE A 49 2.20 9.44 -2.83
CA ILE A 49 2.45 10.07 -1.53
C ILE A 49 3.10 9.07 -0.56
N ALA A 50 2.56 7.86 -0.48
CA ALA A 50 3.12 6.83 0.39
C ALA A 50 4.50 6.36 -0.07
N HIS A 51 4.72 6.21 -1.37
CA HIS A 51 6.01 5.84 -1.93
C HIS A 51 7.09 6.89 -1.63
N TYR A 52 6.74 8.17 -1.72
CA TYR A 52 7.60 9.30 -1.36
C TYR A 52 7.95 9.32 0.13
N LEU A 53 6.97 9.12 1.01
CA LEU A 53 7.18 9.14 2.47
C LEU A 53 7.87 7.87 2.99
N TYR A 54 7.64 6.74 2.33
CA TYR A 54 8.03 5.41 2.77
C TYR A 54 8.71 4.61 1.66
N PRO A 55 9.87 5.06 1.15
CA PRO A 55 10.50 4.47 -0.04
C PRO A 55 10.97 3.01 0.14
N LYS A 56 11.01 2.52 1.38
CA LYS A 56 11.37 1.13 1.73
C LYS A 56 10.18 0.28 2.18
N ALA A 57 8.96 0.82 2.13
CA ALA A 57 7.74 0.08 2.41
C ALA A 57 7.15 -0.47 1.10
N TYR A 58 6.30 -1.48 1.23
CA TYR A 58 5.53 -2.04 0.12
C TYR A 58 4.02 -1.91 0.40
N LEU A 59 3.20 -1.79 -0.64
CA LEU A 59 1.74 -1.86 -0.50
C LEU A 59 1.36 -3.26 -0.03
N SER A 60 0.51 -3.32 0.98
CA SER A 60 0.08 -4.58 1.61
C SER A 60 -1.44 -4.64 1.70
N ALA A 61 -1.98 -5.80 2.04
CA ALA A 61 -3.41 -6.01 2.23
C ALA A 61 -4.25 -5.54 1.03
N ALA A 62 -5.40 -4.90 1.29
CA ALA A 62 -6.31 -4.40 0.26
C ALA A 62 -5.60 -3.48 -0.75
N SER A 63 -4.70 -2.60 -0.28
CA SER A 63 -4.00 -1.66 -1.16
C SER A 63 -3.03 -2.34 -2.14
N ALA A 64 -2.57 -3.56 -1.85
CA ALA A 64 -1.77 -4.34 -2.79
C ALA A 64 -2.62 -4.93 -3.95
N THR A 65 -3.92 -5.16 -3.72
CA THR A 65 -4.88 -5.56 -4.76
C THR A 65 -5.38 -4.35 -5.53
N LEU A 66 -5.79 -3.30 -4.80
CA LEU A 66 -6.42 -2.12 -5.37
C LEU A 66 -5.43 -1.21 -6.12
N LEU A 67 -4.14 -1.26 -5.75
CA LEU A 67 -3.14 -0.25 -6.13
C LEU A 67 -3.61 1.18 -5.81
N ALA A 68 -4.38 1.30 -4.74
CA ALA A 68 -5.10 2.48 -4.31
C ALA A 68 -5.46 2.37 -2.82
N PRO A 69 -5.88 3.45 -2.15
CA PRO A 69 -6.51 3.35 -0.84
C PRO A 69 -7.86 2.65 -0.95
N THR A 70 -8.37 2.14 0.17
CA THR A 70 -9.75 1.69 0.29
C THR A 70 -10.71 2.87 0.13
N ARG A 71 -12.01 2.57 -0.08
CA ARG A 71 -13.05 3.58 -0.33
C ARG A 71 -13.16 4.64 0.78
N ASP A 72 -12.83 4.29 2.00
CA ASP A 72 -12.81 5.18 3.16
C ASP A 72 -11.45 5.91 3.36
N GLY A 73 -10.55 5.83 2.39
CA GLY A 73 -9.30 6.59 2.35
C GLY A 73 -8.12 5.95 3.06
N ARG A 74 -8.21 4.69 3.50
CA ARG A 74 -7.09 3.99 4.15
C ARG A 74 -6.15 3.35 3.13
N LEU A 75 -4.87 3.63 3.25
CA LEU A 75 -3.82 3.01 2.44
C LEU A 75 -2.92 2.15 3.32
N PHE A 76 -2.82 0.86 2.98
CA PHE A 76 -2.11 -0.13 3.77
C PHE A 76 -0.71 -0.39 3.21
N ILE A 77 0.31 -0.14 4.02
CA ILE A 77 1.71 -0.42 3.69
C ILE A 77 2.38 -1.26 4.79
N SER A 78 3.41 -2.01 4.43
CA SER A 78 4.23 -2.73 5.40
C SER A 78 5.70 -2.34 5.26
N GLY A 79 6.39 -2.15 6.39
CA GLY A 79 7.79 -1.77 6.42
C GLY A 79 8.41 -1.87 7.81
N LYS A 80 9.37 -1.02 8.14
CA LYS A 80 10.18 -1.17 9.38
C LYS A 80 9.49 -0.72 10.67
N ARG A 81 8.34 -0.04 10.59
CA ARG A 81 7.70 0.62 11.73
C ARG A 81 6.23 0.27 11.79
N ASN A 82 5.65 0.44 12.97
CA ASN A 82 4.21 0.50 13.14
C ASN A 82 3.83 1.97 13.36
N GLN A 83 3.20 2.60 12.36
CA GLN A 83 2.84 4.01 12.45
C GLN A 83 1.68 4.37 11.53
N ARG A 84 1.08 5.51 11.82
CA ARG A 84 -0.06 6.05 11.09
C ARG A 84 0.21 7.48 10.69
N THR A 85 -0.19 7.84 9.48
CA THR A 85 -0.05 9.21 8.96
C THR A 85 -1.34 9.63 8.29
N ARG A 86 -1.92 10.73 8.76
CA ARG A 86 -3.11 11.33 8.18
C ARG A 86 -2.74 12.56 7.37
N ILE A 87 -3.24 12.62 6.14
CA ILE A 87 -3.09 13.75 5.23
C ILE A 87 -4.46 13.96 4.62
N ARG A 88 -5.21 14.95 5.11
CA ARG A 88 -6.55 15.24 4.58
C ARG A 88 -7.44 13.99 4.65
N SER A 89 -8.03 13.57 3.53
CA SER A 89 -8.86 12.37 3.34
C SER A 89 -8.08 11.05 3.32
N LEU A 90 -6.75 11.08 3.27
CA LEU A 90 -5.90 9.89 3.24
C LEU A 90 -5.38 9.54 4.63
N GLU A 91 -5.45 8.25 4.96
CA GLU A 91 -4.82 7.66 6.13
C GLU A 91 -3.88 6.52 5.70
N ILE A 92 -2.57 6.75 5.83
CA ILE A 92 -1.56 5.73 5.57
C ILE A 92 -1.32 4.95 6.86
N ILE A 93 -1.53 3.65 6.80
CA ILE A 93 -1.41 2.72 7.91
C ILE A 93 -0.24 1.80 7.59
N GLN A 94 0.83 1.92 8.37
CA GLN A 94 2.01 1.10 8.25
C GLN A 94 2.04 0.04 9.34
N ASN A 95 2.09 -1.22 8.94
CA ASN A 95 2.45 -2.33 9.81
C ASN A 95 3.94 -2.67 9.69
N VAL A 96 4.46 -3.31 10.74
CA VAL A 96 5.77 -3.95 10.66
C VAL A 96 5.68 -5.13 9.70
N ALA A 97 6.51 -5.10 8.66
CA ALA A 97 6.70 -6.19 7.73
C ALA A 97 7.32 -7.39 8.46
N PRO A 98 7.04 -8.63 8.04
CA PRO A 98 7.77 -9.77 8.55
C PRO A 98 9.24 -9.74 8.13
N ASP A 99 10.04 -10.66 8.66
CA ASP A 99 11.49 -10.71 8.43
C ASP A 99 11.86 -11.00 6.96
N GLN A 100 11.07 -11.83 6.28
CA GLN A 100 11.30 -12.29 4.89
C GLN A 100 10.00 -12.12 4.06
N PRO A 101 9.54 -10.88 3.83
CA PRO A 101 8.30 -10.65 3.12
C PRO A 101 8.47 -11.04 1.63
N ALA A 102 7.53 -11.83 1.10
CA ALA A 102 7.49 -12.08 -0.33
C ALA A 102 6.81 -10.91 -1.05
N VAL A 103 7.61 -10.12 -1.76
CA VAL A 103 7.15 -8.92 -2.50
C VAL A 103 7.21 -9.13 -4.01
N ALA A 104 6.33 -8.43 -4.73
CA ALA A 104 6.33 -8.30 -6.18
C ALA A 104 6.43 -6.81 -6.57
N THR A 105 6.50 -6.53 -7.87
CA THR A 105 6.45 -5.16 -8.41
C THR A 105 5.15 -4.93 -9.16
N ALA A 106 4.50 -3.80 -8.92
CA ALA A 106 3.37 -3.31 -9.69
C ALA A 106 3.71 -1.96 -10.34
N ILE A 107 3.01 -1.62 -11.41
CA ILE A 107 3.06 -0.30 -12.05
C ILE A 107 1.78 0.44 -11.66
N VAL A 108 1.92 1.69 -11.22
CA VAL A 108 0.80 2.58 -10.88
C VAL A 108 0.83 3.77 -11.82
N ASP A 109 -0.33 4.08 -12.39
CA ASP A 109 -0.62 5.32 -13.08
C ASP A 109 -1.70 6.08 -12.30
N ASP A 110 -1.33 7.25 -11.76
CA ASP A 110 -2.23 8.16 -11.03
C ASP A 110 -2.58 9.42 -11.85
N GLY A 111 -2.26 9.41 -13.16
CA GLY A 111 -2.41 10.53 -14.07
C GLY A 111 -1.29 11.57 -13.99
N ALA A 112 -0.31 11.41 -13.09
CA ALA A 112 0.91 12.21 -13.04
C ALA A 112 2.13 11.46 -13.63
N GLY A 113 1.91 10.29 -14.22
CA GLY A 113 2.90 9.44 -14.86
C GLY A 113 3.08 8.10 -14.16
N GLU A 114 3.54 7.10 -14.90
CA GLU A 114 3.72 5.75 -14.37
C GLU A 114 4.93 5.65 -13.43
N PHE A 115 4.81 4.84 -12.38
CA PHE A 115 5.94 4.48 -11.52
C PHE A 115 5.80 3.07 -10.96
N LYS A 116 6.94 2.47 -10.63
CA LYS A 116 6.99 1.12 -10.05
C LYS A 116 6.91 1.20 -8.53
N VAL A 117 6.13 0.30 -7.94
CA VAL A 117 6.03 0.15 -6.48
C VAL A 117 6.15 -1.30 -6.07
N ALA A 118 6.74 -1.53 -4.90
CA ALA A 118 6.73 -2.84 -4.27
C ALA A 118 5.34 -3.12 -3.68
N VAL A 119 4.85 -4.35 -3.87
CA VAL A 119 3.56 -4.83 -3.37
C VAL A 119 3.73 -6.18 -2.70
N SER A 120 2.85 -6.58 -1.79
CA SER A 120 2.80 -7.96 -1.33
C SER A 120 2.49 -8.89 -2.51
N SER A 121 3.29 -9.94 -2.68
CA SER A 121 3.02 -11.02 -3.62
C SER A 121 1.68 -11.70 -3.27
N MET A 122 1.11 -12.49 -4.19
CA MET A 122 -0.16 -13.17 -3.93
C MET A 122 -0.10 -14.05 -2.68
N ARG A 123 0.97 -14.82 -2.49
CA ARG A 123 1.17 -15.65 -1.30
C ARG A 123 1.27 -14.83 -0.02
N GLN A 124 2.05 -13.75 -0.04
CA GLN A 124 2.19 -12.85 1.11
C GLN A 124 0.86 -12.18 1.47
N ARG A 125 0.12 -11.71 0.45
CA ARG A 125 -1.18 -11.06 0.62
C ARG A 125 -2.23 -12.01 1.17
N PHE A 126 -2.20 -13.26 0.74
CA PHE A 126 -3.08 -14.29 1.27
C PHE A 126 -2.81 -14.53 2.77
N LEU A 127 -1.53 -14.63 3.18
CA LEU A 127 -1.17 -14.71 4.61
C LEU A 127 -1.59 -13.48 5.41
N GLU A 128 -1.42 -12.28 4.84
CA GLU A 128 -1.83 -11.03 5.48
C GLU A 128 -3.33 -11.04 5.85
N ALA A 129 -4.17 -11.75 5.10
CA ALA A 129 -5.61 -11.88 5.30
C ALA A 129 -6.02 -12.69 6.54
N PHE A 130 -5.08 -13.44 7.14
CA PHE A 130 -5.34 -14.28 8.32
C PHE A 130 -4.71 -13.74 9.60
N ARG A 131 -4.04 -12.58 9.54
CA ARG A 131 -3.44 -11.97 10.73
C ARG A 131 -4.49 -11.62 11.77
N GLN A 132 -4.35 -12.17 12.97
CA GLN A 132 -5.31 -11.96 14.05
C GLN A 132 -5.33 -10.49 14.50
N ARG A 133 -6.54 -9.95 14.70
CA ARG A 133 -6.77 -8.57 15.19
C ARG A 133 -6.03 -7.50 14.36
N SER A 134 -5.89 -7.74 13.06
CA SER A 134 -5.15 -6.88 12.15
C SER A 134 -6.09 -6.09 11.27
N GLU A 135 -5.96 -4.75 11.30
CA GLU A 135 -6.72 -3.88 10.40
C GLU A 135 -6.39 -4.17 8.92
N HIS A 136 -5.14 -4.57 8.63
CA HIS A 136 -4.73 -5.04 7.32
C HIS A 136 -5.54 -6.29 6.90
N ALA A 137 -5.70 -7.26 7.81
CA ALA A 137 -6.47 -8.46 7.51
C ALA A 137 -7.95 -8.12 7.29
N SER A 138 -8.53 -7.26 8.13
CA SER A 138 -9.92 -6.82 8.02
C SER A 138 -10.20 -5.99 6.76
N ALA A 139 -9.18 -5.36 6.16
CA ALA A 139 -9.34 -4.62 4.92
C ALA A 139 -9.46 -5.53 3.69
N ILE A 140 -8.98 -6.78 3.77
CA ILE A 140 -9.13 -7.77 2.70
C ILE A 140 -10.51 -8.40 2.84
N ASP A 141 -11.46 -7.95 2.02
CA ASP A 141 -12.81 -8.52 1.99
C ASP A 141 -12.83 -9.94 1.40
N GLU A 142 -14.00 -10.57 1.48
CA GLU A 142 -14.20 -11.94 1.00
C GLU A 142 -14.03 -12.08 -0.52
N GLY A 143 -14.40 -11.06 -1.28
CA GLY A 143 -14.22 -11.02 -2.73
C GLY A 143 -12.74 -11.02 -3.10
N MET A 144 -11.98 -10.09 -2.51
CA MET A 144 -10.52 -10.03 -2.68
C MET A 144 -9.84 -11.33 -2.28
N ARG A 145 -10.27 -11.94 -1.17
CA ARG A 145 -9.70 -13.22 -0.70
C ARG A 145 -9.94 -14.34 -1.71
N THR A 146 -11.15 -14.41 -2.26
CA THR A 146 -11.54 -15.40 -3.27
C THR A 146 -10.72 -15.22 -4.56
N GLU A 147 -10.54 -13.98 -5.01
CA GLU A 147 -9.72 -13.67 -6.18
C GLU A 147 -8.25 -14.04 -5.96
N ILE A 148 -7.67 -13.71 -4.80
CA ILE A 148 -6.29 -14.07 -4.46
C ILE A 148 -6.13 -15.60 -4.45
N ALA A 149 -7.07 -16.33 -3.84
CA ALA A 149 -7.05 -17.79 -3.83
C ALA A 149 -7.11 -18.39 -5.24
N ALA A 150 -8.01 -17.87 -6.09
CA ALA A 150 -8.12 -18.31 -7.49
C ALA A 150 -6.82 -18.09 -8.27
N ARG A 151 -6.16 -16.94 -8.08
CA ARG A 151 -4.86 -16.65 -8.72
C ARG A 151 -3.73 -17.55 -8.21
N LEU A 152 -3.72 -17.87 -6.92
CA LEU A 152 -2.77 -18.83 -6.38
C LEU A 152 -2.99 -20.23 -6.96
N ILE A 153 -4.24 -20.67 -7.09
CA ILE A 153 -4.55 -21.96 -7.72
C ILE A 153 -4.13 -21.96 -9.19
N GLU A 154 -4.34 -20.87 -9.92
CA GLU A 154 -3.86 -20.70 -11.29
C GLU A 154 -2.33 -20.81 -11.38
N GLU A 155 -1.60 -20.18 -10.45
CA GLU A 155 -0.13 -20.18 -10.42
C GLU A 155 0.47 -21.55 -10.02
N TYR A 156 -0.12 -22.23 -9.04
CA TYR A 156 0.42 -23.48 -8.46
C TYR A 156 -0.30 -24.75 -8.94
N GLY A 157 -1.32 -24.61 -9.80
CA GLY A 157 -2.04 -25.69 -10.48
C GLY A 157 -3.11 -26.41 -9.65
N SER A 158 -3.12 -26.28 -8.31
CA SER A 158 -4.14 -26.89 -7.45
C SER A 158 -4.29 -26.16 -6.11
N PRO A 159 -5.42 -26.31 -5.42
CA PRO A 159 -5.59 -25.77 -4.05
C PRO A 159 -4.54 -26.27 -3.07
N SER A 160 -4.21 -27.56 -3.09
CA SER A 160 -3.18 -28.14 -2.20
C SER A 160 -1.81 -27.52 -2.45
N ALA A 161 -1.39 -27.43 -3.72
CA ALA A 161 -0.09 -26.86 -4.06
C ALA A 161 -0.01 -25.36 -3.73
N ALA A 162 -1.11 -24.63 -3.90
CA ALA A 162 -1.22 -23.24 -3.48
C ALA A 162 -1.08 -23.09 -1.95
N ALA A 163 -1.80 -23.92 -1.18
CA ALA A 163 -1.70 -23.94 0.28
C ALA A 163 -0.27 -24.29 0.74
N ASP A 164 0.38 -25.29 0.15
CA ASP A 164 1.76 -25.67 0.45
C ASP A 164 2.75 -24.50 0.21
N ALA A 165 2.58 -23.78 -0.90
CA ALA A 165 3.43 -22.65 -1.26
C ALA A 165 3.24 -21.46 -0.30
N VAL A 166 2.01 -21.25 0.17
CA VAL A 166 1.68 -20.26 1.19
C VAL A 166 2.23 -20.67 2.56
N TRP A 167 2.09 -21.95 2.93
CA TRP A 167 2.61 -22.51 4.18
C TRP A 167 4.15 -22.45 4.25
N ALA A 168 4.84 -22.69 3.13
CA ALA A 168 6.28 -22.50 3.06
C ALA A 168 6.69 -21.06 3.44
N LEU A 169 6.00 -20.05 2.90
CA LEU A 169 6.23 -18.64 3.24
C LEU A 169 5.86 -18.32 4.70
N ALA A 170 4.80 -18.93 5.22
CA ALA A 170 4.42 -18.78 6.63
C ALA A 170 5.53 -19.27 7.56
N ARG A 171 6.18 -20.40 7.24
CA ARG A 171 7.30 -20.94 8.03
C ARG A 171 8.53 -20.02 7.98
N GLU A 172 8.87 -19.49 6.82
CA GLU A 172 9.98 -18.53 6.66
C GLU A 172 9.80 -17.30 7.54
N ASN A 173 8.55 -16.83 7.67
CA ASN A 173 8.18 -15.65 8.45
C ASN A 173 7.73 -15.94 9.89
N LYS A 174 7.74 -17.21 10.33
CA LYS A 174 7.25 -17.68 11.64
C LYS A 174 5.77 -17.32 11.90
N TRP A 175 4.96 -17.26 10.85
CA TRP A 175 3.51 -16.96 10.88
C TRP A 175 2.68 -18.26 10.86
N TYR A 176 2.99 -19.17 11.78
CA TYR A 176 2.41 -20.52 11.78
C TYR A 176 0.88 -20.52 11.93
N ARG A 177 0.32 -19.61 12.75
CA ARG A 177 -1.14 -19.55 12.96
C ARG A 177 -1.88 -19.09 11.71
N GLU A 178 -1.34 -18.08 11.02
CA GLU A 178 -1.87 -17.58 9.77
C GLU A 178 -1.84 -18.66 8.69
N GLY A 179 -0.76 -19.42 8.64
CA GLY A 179 -0.64 -20.53 7.70
C GLY A 179 -1.66 -21.67 7.95
N GLU A 180 -2.00 -21.99 9.20
CA GLU A 180 -2.95 -23.09 9.51
C GLU A 180 -4.35 -22.77 8.95
N HIS A 181 -4.68 -21.48 8.84
CA HIS A 181 -5.92 -21.02 8.23
C HIS A 181 -5.93 -21.12 6.70
N THR A 182 -4.77 -21.26 6.05
CA THR A 182 -4.68 -21.33 4.59
C THR A 182 -4.95 -22.73 4.02
N GLU A 183 -4.93 -23.75 4.88
CA GLU A 183 -5.26 -25.14 4.54
C GLU A 183 -6.77 -25.44 4.59
N ARG A 184 -7.58 -24.47 5.05
CA ARG A 184 -9.04 -24.58 5.20
C ARG A 184 -9.76 -23.80 4.11
#